data_AF-A0A521V4L8-F1
#
_entry.id   AF-A0A521V4L8-F1
#
_cell.length_a   1.000
_cell.length_b   1.000
_cell.length_c   1.000
_cell.angle_alpha   90.00
_cell.angle_beta   90.00
_cell.angle_gamma   90.00
#
_symmetry.space_group_name_H-M   'P 1'
#
loop_
_entity.id
_entity.type
_entity.pdbx_description
1 polymer ?
#
loop_
_entity_poly.entity_id
_entity_poly.type
_entity_poly.pdbx_seq_one_letter_code
_entity_poly.pdbx_strand_id
1 'polypeptide(L)'
;MAMGESRFPVWPTVVVAIGGVALHTVEIARGSDGPVDLISILFFIYGLLPYGVALVVVQAGETFAFPAFVGSFGGLALDLFFYYDVFLHPASSTAALVMLFAPLVCIAFGVVPGMLLGYLAERLYRRLGQDRR
;
A
#
# COMPACT_ATOMS: atom_id res chain seq x y z
N MET A 1 33.33 -16.80 -9.28
CA MET A 1 32.93 -15.40 -9.48
C MET A 1 31.45 -15.28 -9.13
N ALA A 2 31.14 -14.89 -7.90
CA ALA A 2 29.75 -14.73 -7.46
C ALA A 2 29.22 -13.43 -8.07
N MET A 3 28.44 -13.53 -9.15
CA MET A 3 27.67 -12.39 -9.67
C MET A 3 26.68 -11.99 -8.58
N GLY A 4 26.87 -10.80 -8.02
CA GLY A 4 26.08 -10.24 -6.93
C GLY A 4 24.60 -10.32 -7.24
N GLU A 5 23.85 -10.91 -6.32
CA GLU A 5 22.39 -10.82 -6.31
C GLU A 5 22.03 -9.33 -6.25
N SER A 6 21.49 -8.78 -7.33
CA SER A 6 20.90 -7.44 -7.26
C SER A 6 19.63 -7.55 -6.41
N ARG A 7 19.78 -7.28 -5.11
CA ARG A 7 18.68 -7.27 -4.16
C ARG A 7 17.79 -6.09 -4.49
N PHE A 8 16.48 -6.33 -4.62
CA PHE A 8 15.53 -5.23 -4.84
C PHE A 8 15.63 -4.27 -3.67
N PRO A 9 15.81 -2.96 -3.92
CA PRO A 9 16.02 -2.01 -2.83
C PRO A 9 14.73 -1.79 -2.02
N VAL A 10 14.85 -1.41 -0.75
CA VAL A 10 13.69 -1.16 0.14
C VAL A 10 13.05 0.23 -0.08
N TRP A 11 13.80 1.19 -0.64
CA TRP A 11 13.34 2.57 -0.80
C TRP A 11 12.07 2.73 -1.66
N PRO A 12 11.76 1.90 -2.69
CA PRO A 12 10.51 2.02 -3.42
C PRO A 12 9.28 1.81 -2.52
N THR A 13 9.33 0.84 -1.60
CA THR A 13 8.26 0.62 -0.61
C THR A 13 8.09 1.84 0.29
N VAL A 14 9.20 2.47 0.71
CA VAL A 14 9.16 3.70 1.52
C VAL A 14 8.54 4.85 0.74
N VAL A 15 8.87 5.01 -0.54
CA VAL A 15 8.27 6.05 -1.40
C VAL A 15 6.76 5.86 -1.52
N VAL A 16 6.29 4.62 -1.69
CA VAL A 16 4.85 4.33 -1.75
C VAL A 16 4.17 4.65 -0.41
N ALA A 17 4.80 4.29 0.72
CA ALA A 17 4.27 4.63 2.05
C ALA A 17 4.19 6.15 2.29
N ILE A 18 5.18 6.92 1.82
CA ILE A 18 5.12 8.39 1.86
C ILE A 18 3.96 8.91 0.99
N GLY A 19 3.71 8.29 -0.17
CA GLY A 19 2.55 8.57 -1.00
C GLY A 19 1.22 8.36 -0.25
N GLY A 20 1.11 7.25 0.49
CA GLY A 20 -0.04 6.97 1.36
C GLY A 20 -0.22 8.03 2.46
N VAL A 21 0.88 8.41 3.14
CA VAL A 21 0.85 9.50 4.13
C VAL A 21 0.36 10.81 3.53
N ALA A 22 0.86 11.17 2.35
CA ALA A 22 0.42 12.38 1.65
C ALA A 22 -1.07 12.32 1.28
N LEU A 23 -1.54 11.18 0.77
CA LEU A 23 -2.94 10.97 0.41
C LEU A 23 -3.86 11.12 1.62
N HIS A 24 -3.61 10.41 2.73
CA HIS A 24 -4.45 10.51 3.92
C HIS A 24 -4.37 11.88 4.62
N THR A 25 -3.26 12.60 4.45
CA THR A 25 -3.18 14.00 4.90
C THR A 25 -4.14 14.88 4.11
N VAL A 26 -4.23 14.69 2.79
CA VAL A 26 -5.19 15.39 1.93
C VAL A 26 -6.63 14.99 2.26
N GLU A 27 -6.88 13.72 2.60
CA GLU A 27 -8.20 13.25 3.03
C GLU A 27 -8.67 13.94 4.31
N ILE A 28 -7.82 14.07 5.34
CA ILE A 28 -8.17 14.84 6.54
C ILE A 28 -8.53 16.28 6.13
N ALA A 29 -7.66 16.93 5.34
CA ALA A 29 -7.85 18.32 4.94
C ALA A 29 -9.14 18.55 4.13
N ARG A 30 -9.62 17.53 3.41
CA ARG A 30 -10.88 17.59 2.64
C ARG A 30 -12.10 17.10 3.41
N GLY A 31 -11.94 16.18 4.34
CA GLY A 31 -13.02 15.58 5.12
C GLY A 31 -13.40 16.38 6.37
N SER A 32 -12.54 17.29 6.83
CA SER A 32 -12.81 18.12 8.01
C SER A 32 -13.51 19.44 7.63
N ASP A 33 -14.79 19.58 7.95
CA ASP A 33 -15.51 20.87 7.91
C ASP A 33 -15.15 21.81 9.10
N GLY A 34 -14.17 21.41 9.92
CA GLY A 34 -13.77 22.11 11.14
C GLY A 34 -12.34 21.78 11.57
N PRO A 35 -11.94 22.13 12.81
CA PRO A 35 -10.62 21.79 13.34
C PRO A 35 -10.37 20.29 13.31
N VAL A 36 -9.12 19.88 13.06
CA VAL A 36 -8.71 18.48 13.14
C VAL A 36 -8.94 17.98 14.56
N ASP A 37 -9.84 17.01 14.71
CA ASP A 37 -10.20 16.41 15.98
C ASP A 37 -9.54 15.03 16.16
N LEU A 38 -9.74 14.44 17.35
CA LEU A 38 -9.16 13.13 17.66
C LEU A 38 -9.64 12.04 16.69
N ILE A 39 -10.90 12.11 16.24
CA ILE A 39 -11.46 11.13 15.29
C ILE A 39 -10.70 11.19 13.97
N SER A 40 -10.48 12.38 13.43
CA SER A 40 -9.71 12.60 12.19
C SER A 40 -8.29 12.02 12.29
N ILE A 41 -7.63 12.21 13.44
CA ILE A 41 -6.29 11.66 13.70
C ILE A 41 -6.33 10.12 13.74
N LEU A 42 -7.32 9.53 14.40
CA LEU A 42 -7.48 8.07 14.46
C LEU A 42 -7.75 7.48 13.07
N PHE A 43 -8.59 8.13 12.26
CA PHE A 43 -8.83 7.72 10.88
C PHE A 43 -7.58 7.80 10.02
N PHE A 44 -6.76 8.84 10.20
CA PHE A 44 -5.48 8.94 9.53
C PHE A 44 -4.54 7.79 9.90
N ILE A 45 -4.34 7.52 11.19
CA ILE A 45 -3.49 6.42 11.65
C ILE A 45 -4.02 5.08 11.13
N TYR A 46 -5.34 4.89 11.14
CA TYR A 46 -5.99 3.70 10.63
C TYR A 46 -5.84 3.55 9.10
N GLY A 47 -5.92 4.65 8.36
CA GLY A 47 -5.62 4.71 6.93
C GLY A 47 -4.20 4.26 6.59
N LEU A 48 -3.24 4.49 7.50
CA LEU A 48 -1.85 4.08 7.29
C LEU A 48 -1.59 2.57 7.46
N LEU A 49 -2.56 1.79 7.93
CA LEU A 49 -2.38 0.35 8.18
C LEU A 49 -1.86 -0.45 6.97
N PRO A 50 -2.37 -0.29 5.72
CA PRO A 50 -1.88 -1.04 4.56
C PRO A 50 -0.37 -0.84 4.33
N TYR A 51 0.11 0.39 4.50
CA TYR A 51 1.53 0.73 4.35
C TYR A 51 2.36 0.24 5.54
N GLY A 52 1.81 0.31 6.74
CA GLY A 52 2.42 -0.27 7.94
C GLY A 52 2.66 -1.77 7.78
N VAL A 53 1.69 -2.52 7.25
CA VAL A 53 1.86 -3.96 6.94
C VAL A 53 2.99 -4.18 5.94
N ALA A 54 3.03 -3.41 4.85
CA ALA A 54 4.10 -3.54 3.85
C ALA A 54 5.49 -3.21 4.41
N LEU A 55 5.59 -2.17 5.23
CA LEU A 55 6.84 -1.82 5.92
C LEU A 55 7.24 -2.89 6.93
N VAL A 56 6.32 -3.49 7.70
CA VAL A 56 6.67 -4.60 8.60
C VAL A 56 7.20 -5.80 7.82
N VAL A 57 6.56 -6.14 6.69
CA VAL A 57 6.99 -7.27 5.83
C VAL A 57 8.38 -7.01 5.22
N VAL A 58 8.69 -5.78 4.82
CA VAL A 58 10.01 -5.44 4.26
C VAL A 58 11.14 -5.67 5.27
N GLN A 59 10.86 -5.49 6.57
CA GLN A 59 11.83 -5.71 7.64
C GLN A 59 12.09 -7.19 7.94
N ALA A 60 11.23 -8.11 7.46
CA ALA A 60 11.43 -9.55 7.62
C ALA A 60 12.59 -10.10 6.75
N GLY A 61 13.13 -9.28 5.84
CA GLY A 61 14.33 -9.59 5.07
C GLY A 61 14.24 -9.10 3.63
N GLU A 62 15.40 -8.99 2.96
CA GLU A 62 15.49 -8.45 1.59
C GLU A 62 14.75 -9.29 0.55
N THR A 63 14.54 -10.58 0.80
CA THR A 63 13.71 -11.47 -0.04
C THR A 63 12.24 -11.00 -0.13
N PHE A 64 11.79 -10.16 0.80
CA PHE A 64 10.44 -9.62 0.81
C PHE A 64 10.36 -8.18 0.29
N ALA A 65 11.49 -7.59 -0.13
CA ALA A 65 11.53 -6.20 -0.58
C ALA A 65 10.64 -5.94 -1.80
N PHE A 66 10.76 -6.79 -2.83
CA PHE A 66 9.94 -6.67 -4.03
C PHE A 66 8.46 -7.01 -3.79
N PRO A 67 8.11 -8.13 -3.10
CA PRO A 67 6.73 -8.39 -2.69
C PRO A 67 6.09 -7.24 -1.91
N ALA A 68 6.79 -6.69 -0.91
CA ALA A 68 6.29 -5.58 -0.11
C ALA A 68 6.03 -4.31 -0.94
N PHE A 69 6.90 -4.03 -1.92
CA PHE A 69 6.69 -2.94 -2.86
C PHE A 69 5.41 -3.15 -3.70
N VAL A 70 5.25 -4.32 -4.31
CA VAL A 70 4.05 -4.61 -5.14
C VAL A 70 2.77 -4.55 -4.29
N GLY A 71 2.81 -5.07 -3.06
CA GLY A 71 1.71 -4.97 -2.11
C GLY A 71 1.35 -3.54 -1.73
N SER A 72 2.33 -2.77 -1.26
CA SER A 72 2.11 -1.36 -0.91
C SER A 72 1.57 -0.55 -2.09
N PHE A 73 2.06 -0.80 -3.31
CA PHE A 73 1.57 -0.15 -4.52
C PHE A 73 0.11 -0.52 -4.81
N GLY A 74 -0.25 -1.80 -4.66
CA GLY A 74 -1.64 -2.24 -4.76
C GLY A 74 -2.56 -1.58 -3.72
N GLY A 75 -2.06 -1.41 -2.49
CA GLY A 75 -2.74 -0.65 -1.44
C GLY A 75 -2.98 0.81 -1.85
N LEU A 76 -1.93 1.52 -2.30
CA LEU A 76 -2.03 2.90 -2.76
C LEU A 76 -2.99 3.07 -3.94
N ALA A 77 -2.98 2.13 -4.89
CA ALA A 77 -3.89 2.16 -6.02
C ALA A 77 -5.37 2.05 -5.59
N LEU A 78 -5.67 1.21 -4.61
CA LEU A 78 -7.02 1.09 -4.05
C LEU A 78 -7.41 2.31 -3.21
N ASP A 79 -6.49 2.86 -2.41
CA ASP A 79 -6.77 4.11 -1.68
C ASP A 79 -7.06 5.26 -2.65
N LEU A 80 -6.30 5.39 -3.74
CA LEU A 80 -6.57 6.39 -4.78
C LEU A 80 -7.94 6.18 -5.45
N PHE A 81 -8.36 4.92 -5.63
CA PHE A 81 -9.69 4.60 -6.13
C PHE A 81 -10.78 5.03 -5.14
N PHE A 82 -10.63 4.71 -3.85
CA PHE A 82 -11.58 5.14 -2.81
C PHE A 82 -11.60 6.66 -2.64
N TYR A 83 -10.44 7.30 -2.70
CA TYR A 83 -10.32 8.74 -2.66
C TYR A 83 -11.13 9.40 -3.79
N TYR A 84 -10.97 8.88 -5.02
CA TYR A 84 -11.72 9.36 -6.16
C TYR A 84 -13.23 9.17 -5.95
N ASP A 85 -13.65 7.98 -5.54
CA ASP A 85 -15.07 7.64 -5.36
C ASP A 85 -15.73 8.45 -4.24
N VAL A 86 -15.03 8.69 -3.13
CA VAL A 86 -15.60 9.37 -1.95
C VAL A 86 -15.51 10.89 -2.08
N PHE A 87 -14.38 11.44 -2.53
CA PHE A 87 -14.14 12.89 -2.47
C PHE A 87 -14.30 13.61 -3.80
N LEU A 88 -14.09 12.95 -4.94
CA LEU A 88 -14.18 13.59 -6.25
C LEU A 88 -15.50 13.29 -6.96
N HIS A 89 -16.04 12.08 -6.78
CA HIS A 89 -17.27 11.66 -7.44
C HIS A 89 -18.20 10.85 -6.51
N PRO A 90 -18.68 11.45 -5.40
CA PRO A 90 -19.51 10.76 -4.43
C PRO A 90 -20.82 10.28 -5.06
N ALA A 91 -20.89 8.98 -5.32
CA ALA A 91 -22.06 8.37 -5.98
C ALA A 91 -23.22 8.09 -5.01
N SER A 92 -22.96 8.01 -3.69
CA SER A 92 -24.00 7.71 -2.70
C SER A 92 -23.71 8.32 -1.32
N SER A 93 -24.75 8.37 -0.48
CA SER A 93 -24.66 8.75 0.94
C SER A 93 -23.92 7.72 1.80
N THR A 94 -23.54 6.56 1.25
CA THR A 94 -22.76 5.53 1.96
C THR A 94 -21.25 5.70 1.80
N ALA A 95 -20.79 6.74 1.10
CA ALA A 95 -19.36 7.02 0.90
C ALA A 95 -18.57 7.13 2.23
N ALA A 96 -19.18 7.66 3.29
CA ALA A 96 -18.56 7.71 4.61
C ALA A 96 -18.34 6.32 5.23
N LEU A 97 -19.24 5.36 4.99
CA LEU A 97 -19.07 3.99 5.46
C LEU A 97 -17.96 3.27 4.70
N VAL A 98 -17.77 3.59 3.41
CA VAL A 98 -16.68 3.03 2.61
C VAL A 98 -15.33 3.39 3.23
N MET A 99 -15.14 4.63 3.71
CA MET A 99 -13.89 5.06 4.35
C MET A 99 -13.57 4.29 5.65
N LEU A 100 -14.58 3.82 6.38
CA LEU A 100 -14.36 3.01 7.59
C LEU A 100 -13.77 1.63 7.27
N PHE A 101 -14.11 1.05 6.12
CA PHE A 101 -13.63 -0.26 5.71
C PHE A 101 -12.51 -0.20 4.68
N ALA A 102 -12.27 0.94 4.05
CA ALA A 102 -11.30 1.12 2.97
C ALA A 102 -9.89 0.58 3.35
N PRO A 103 -9.31 0.89 4.53
CA PRO A 103 -7.99 0.36 4.87
C PRO A 103 -7.95 -1.18 4.96
N LEU A 104 -9.02 -1.81 5.45
CA LEU A 104 -9.13 -3.28 5.50
C LEU A 104 -9.28 -3.87 4.09
N VAL A 105 -10.04 -3.21 3.22
CA VAL A 105 -10.18 -3.60 1.81
C VAL A 105 -8.84 -3.45 1.08
N CYS A 106 -8.11 -2.36 1.32
CA CYS A 106 -6.78 -2.13 0.76
C CYS A 106 -5.80 -3.21 1.22
N ILE A 107 -5.85 -3.66 2.47
CA ILE A 107 -5.05 -4.81 2.93
C ILE A 107 -5.47 -6.09 2.21
N ALA A 108 -6.77 -6.43 2.24
CA ALA A 108 -7.28 -7.71 1.77
C ALA A 108 -7.19 -7.89 0.25
N PHE A 109 -7.38 -6.81 -0.52
CA PHE A 109 -7.47 -6.85 -1.98
C PHE A 109 -6.32 -6.15 -2.70
N GLY A 110 -5.58 -5.26 -2.02
CA GLY A 110 -4.41 -4.57 -2.58
C GLY A 110 -3.10 -5.17 -2.08
N VAL A 111 -2.84 -5.04 -0.78
CA VAL A 111 -1.55 -5.37 -0.18
C VAL A 111 -1.26 -6.87 -0.20
N VAL A 112 -2.16 -7.69 0.35
CA VAL A 112 -1.93 -9.14 0.43
C VAL A 112 -1.86 -9.78 -0.97
N PRO A 113 -2.80 -9.54 -1.90
CA PRO A 113 -2.69 -10.10 -3.25
C PRO A 113 -1.48 -9.54 -4.00
N GLY A 114 -1.18 -8.25 -3.87
CA GLY A 114 -0.01 -7.63 -4.48
C GLY A 114 1.31 -8.27 -4.01
N MET A 115 1.45 -8.52 -2.71
CA MET A 115 2.61 -9.24 -2.16
C MET A 115 2.72 -10.67 -2.72
N LEU A 116 1.60 -11.39 -2.78
CA LEU A 116 1.58 -12.75 -3.33
C LEU A 116 2.00 -12.76 -4.80
N LEU A 117 1.49 -11.83 -5.60
CA LEU A 117 1.87 -11.68 -7.00
C LEU A 117 3.34 -11.30 -7.16
N GLY A 118 3.84 -10.35 -6.37
CA GLY A 118 5.25 -9.96 -6.37
C GLY A 118 6.16 -11.13 -6.01
N TYR A 119 5.78 -11.92 -5.02
CA TYR A 119 6.51 -13.13 -4.61
C TYR A 119 6.52 -14.20 -5.70
N LEU A 120 5.38 -14.47 -6.32
CA LEU A 120 5.28 -15.44 -7.42
C LEU A 120 6.09 -14.99 -8.64
N ALA A 121 6.02 -13.71 -9.00
CA ALA A 121 6.77 -13.13 -10.11
C ALA A 121 8.28 -13.23 -9.89
N GLU A 122 8.75 -12.89 -8.69
CA GLU A 122 10.16 -13.01 -8.33
C GLU A 122 10.64 -14.48 -8.40
N ARG A 123 9.83 -15.40 -7.86
CA ARG A 123 10.16 -16.84 -7.87
C ARG A 123 10.23 -17.39 -9.30
N LEU A 124 9.29 -16.99 -10.17
CA LEU A 124 9.29 -17.41 -11.56
C LEU A 124 10.50 -16.86 -12.31
N TYR A 125 10.84 -15.59 -12.12
CA TYR A 125 12.00 -14.96 -12.73
C TYR A 125 13.31 -15.65 -12.33
N ARG A 126 13.49 -15.97 -11.04
CA ARG A 126 14.68 -16.70 -10.55
C ARG A 126 14.81 -18.08 -11.20
N ARG A 127 13.70 -18.83 -11.34
CA ARG A 127 13.69 -20.14 -12.01
C ARG A 127 14.12 -20.04 -13.48
N LEU A 128 13.49 -19.14 -14.23
CA LEU A 128 13.80 -18.93 -15.65
C LEU A 128 15.24 -18.44 -15.88
N GLY A 129 15.83 -17.72 -14.92
CA GLY A 129 17.22 -17.29 -14.97
C GLY A 129 18.23 -18.40 -14.66
N GLN A 130 17.84 -19.43 -13.91
CA GLN A 130 18.69 -20.59 -13.60
C GLN A 130 18.78 -21.55 -14.79
N ASP A 131 17.69 -21.75 -15.54
CA ASP A 131 17.67 -22.64 -16.72
C ASP A 131 18.51 -22.13 -17.90
N ARG A 132 19.00 -20.88 -17.84
CA ARG A 132 19.83 -20.24 -18.89
C ARG A 132 21.33 -20.31 -18.60
N ARG A 133 21.76 -20.86 -17.47
CA ARG A 133 23.17 -20.99 -17.08
C ARG A 133 23.62 -22.44 -17.10
#